data_AF-A0A963NWD3-F1
#
_entry.id   AF-A0A963NWD3-F1
#
_cell.length_a   1.000
_cell.length_b   1.000
_cell.length_c   1.000
_cell.angle_alpha   90.00
_cell.angle_beta   90.00
_cell.angle_gamma   90.00
#
_symmetry.space_group_name_H-M   'P 1'
#
loop_
_entity.id
_entity.type
_entity.pdbx_description
1 polymer ?
#
loop_
_entity_poly.entity_id
_entity_poly.type
_entity_poly.pdbx_seq_one_letter_code
_entity_poly.pdbx_strand_id
1 'polypeptide(L)'
;MNAEALRTGSKPLPRRRSEVVYRLSRLATSISLHALVVASLAILLLPIVWMLSTSFKPLADVFSYPPQFIPRNPTVESYTTQFTGLLGRYFLNSVIVGLLSAILATGAGALAAYGLSRYRLPGRNAILMFFMASLAFPIPLLMISMYLM
;
A
#
# COMPACT_ATOMS: atom_id res chain seq x y z
N MET A 1 51.52 19.55 54.40
CA MET A 1 50.30 18.84 54.82
C MET A 1 49.19 19.34 53.89
N ASN A 2 48.95 18.59 52.81
CA ASN A 2 48.41 19.11 51.55
C ASN A 2 46.88 18.96 51.51
N ALA A 3 46.17 20.05 51.26
CA ALA A 3 44.71 20.10 51.12
C ALA A 3 44.21 19.70 49.70
N GLU A 4 45.09 19.18 48.84
CA GLU A 4 44.79 18.89 47.43
C GLU A 4 44.40 17.43 47.15
N ALA A 5 44.42 16.56 48.18
CA ALA A 5 44.16 15.13 48.01
C ALA A 5 42.67 14.72 47.91
N LEU A 6 41.72 15.67 47.97
CA LEU A 6 40.28 15.38 47.95
C LEU A 6 39.60 15.61 46.58
N ARG A 7 40.37 15.77 45.50
CA ARG A 7 39.87 15.86 44.11
C ARG A 7 39.74 14.53 43.39
N THR A 8 39.75 13.40 44.09
CA THR A 8 39.36 12.11 43.50
C THR A 8 37.86 11.89 43.65
N GLY A 9 37.09 12.72 42.94
CA GLY A 9 35.70 12.41 42.59
C GLY A 9 35.70 11.18 41.69
N SER A 10 35.71 10.00 42.31
CA SER A 10 35.56 8.71 41.64
C SER A 10 34.26 8.72 40.85
N LYS A 11 34.36 8.64 39.52
CA LYS A 11 33.23 8.41 38.61
C LYS A 11 32.40 7.23 39.12
N PRO A 12 31.09 7.38 39.38
CA PRO A 12 30.27 6.21 39.64
C PRO A 12 30.10 5.42 38.33
N LEU A 13 30.78 4.29 38.21
CA LEU A 13 30.41 3.20 37.33
C LEU A 13 29.79 2.13 38.24
N PRO A 14 28.54 1.69 38.01
CA PRO A 14 28.28 0.81 36.88
C PRO A 14 26.85 0.95 36.28
N ARG A 15 26.73 1.48 35.06
CA ARG A 15 25.49 1.46 34.25
C ARG A 15 25.26 0.11 33.52
N ARG A 16 25.62 -1.02 34.13
CA ARG A 16 25.59 -2.34 33.45
C ARG A 16 24.26 -3.10 33.61
N ARG A 17 23.45 -2.77 34.62
CA ARG A 17 22.14 -3.43 34.88
C ARG A 17 21.02 -2.94 33.95
N SER A 18 21.14 -1.74 33.37
CA SER A 18 20.13 -1.15 32.46
C SER A 18 20.17 -1.73 31.05
N GLU A 19 21.29 -2.32 30.62
CA GLU A 19 21.44 -2.95 29.31
C GLU A 19 20.50 -4.14 29.13
N VAL A 20 20.35 -4.98 30.16
CA VAL A 20 19.51 -6.19 30.08
C VAL A 20 18.02 -5.82 30.04
N VAL A 21 17.58 -4.90 30.90
CA VAL A 21 16.18 -4.43 30.93
C VAL A 21 15.82 -3.71 29.62
N TYR A 22 16.73 -2.89 29.08
CA TYR A 22 16.54 -2.23 27.79
C TYR A 22 16.52 -3.23 26.61
N ARG A 23 17.35 -4.28 26.64
CA ARG A 23 17.34 -5.33 25.61
C ARG A 23 16.06 -6.16 25.66
N LEU A 24 15.57 -6.51 26.85
CA LEU A 24 14.33 -7.27 27.02
C LEU A 24 13.09 -6.46 26.61
N SER A 25 13.01 -5.18 26.97
CA SER A 25 11.92 -4.30 26.52
C SER A 25 11.98 -4.06 25.01
N ARG A 26 13.18 -3.90 24.43
CA ARG A 26 13.37 -3.80 22.97
C ARG A 26 12.97 -5.08 22.23
N LEU A 27 13.28 -6.26 22.78
CA LEU A 27 12.85 -7.55 22.23
C LEU A 27 11.33 -7.73 22.34
N ALA A 28 10.73 -7.40 23.48
CA ALA A 28 9.28 -7.46 23.67
C ALA A 28 8.53 -6.51 22.71
N THR A 29 9.01 -5.26 22.57
CA THR A 29 8.47 -4.30 21.58
C THR A 29 8.68 -4.79 20.16
N SER A 30 9.82 -5.41 19.85
CA SER A 30 10.05 -5.99 18.52
C SER A 30 9.05 -7.11 18.25
N ILE A 31 8.90 -8.06 19.18
CA ILE A 31 7.97 -9.20 19.04
C ILE A 31 6.54 -8.71 18.90
N SER A 32 6.11 -7.73 19.70
CA SER A 32 4.75 -7.19 19.61
C SER A 32 4.50 -6.47 18.28
N LEU A 33 5.47 -5.70 17.78
CA LEU A 33 5.39 -5.08 16.45
C LEU A 33 5.32 -6.13 15.34
N HIS A 34 6.14 -7.17 15.38
CA HIS A 34 6.09 -8.25 14.40
C HIS A 34 4.76 -9.00 14.47
N ALA A 35 4.26 -9.30 15.66
CA ALA A 35 2.96 -9.94 15.83
C ALA A 35 1.82 -9.08 15.27
N LEU A 36 1.85 -7.76 15.51
CA LEU A 36 0.88 -6.81 14.95
C LEU A 36 0.95 -6.77 13.41
N VAL A 37 2.14 -6.74 12.84
CA VAL A 37 2.34 -6.76 11.38
C VAL A 37 1.82 -8.06 10.78
N VAL A 38 2.14 -9.21 11.38
CA VAL A 38 1.67 -10.53 10.92
C VAL A 38 0.16 -10.63 11.02
N ALA A 39 -0.45 -10.18 12.12
CA ALA A 39 -1.89 -10.16 12.30
C ALA A 39 -2.57 -9.24 11.26
N SER A 40 -2.03 -8.05 11.03
CA SER A 40 -2.54 -7.11 10.03
C SER A 40 -2.45 -7.71 8.62
N LEU A 41 -1.33 -8.35 8.29
CA LEU A 41 -1.14 -9.04 7.02
C LEU A 41 -2.15 -10.17 6.84
N ALA A 42 -2.40 -10.99 7.87
CA ALA A 42 -3.38 -12.06 7.81
C ALA A 42 -4.80 -11.55 7.50
N ILE A 43 -5.20 -10.44 8.12
CA ILE A 43 -6.50 -9.80 7.86
C ILE A 43 -6.58 -9.25 6.43
N LEU A 44 -5.52 -8.58 5.97
CA LEU A 44 -5.46 -8.00 4.62
C LEU A 44 -5.40 -9.06 3.52
N LEU A 45 -4.79 -10.22 3.78
CA LEU A 45 -4.70 -11.32 2.82
C LEU A 45 -5.98 -12.16 2.75
N LEU A 46 -6.84 -12.14 3.77
CA LEU A 46 -8.08 -12.91 3.79
C LEU A 46 -8.93 -12.72 2.52
N PRO A 47 -9.27 -11.50 2.06
CA PRO A 47 -10.02 -11.32 0.81
C PRO A 47 -9.27 -11.84 -0.42
N ILE A 48 -7.94 -11.74 -0.45
CA ILE A 48 -7.12 -12.23 -1.57
C ILE A 48 -7.17 -13.76 -1.63
N VAL A 49 -7.03 -14.42 -0.48
CA VAL A 49 -7.16 -15.88 -0.36
C VAL A 49 -8.57 -16.33 -0.76
N TRP A 50 -9.60 -15.57 -0.38
CA TRP A 50 -10.97 -15.82 -0.79
C TRP A 50 -11.16 -15.68 -2.31
N MET A 51 -10.59 -14.65 -2.93
CA MET A 51 -10.62 -14.46 -4.38
C MET A 51 -9.94 -15.60 -5.12
N LEU A 52 -8.76 -16.02 -4.65
CA LEU A 52 -8.02 -17.17 -5.19
C LEU A 52 -8.81 -18.47 -5.04
N SER A 53 -9.41 -18.73 -3.86
CA SER A 53 -10.27 -19.90 -3.67
C SER A 53 -11.45 -19.89 -4.66
N THR A 54 -12.06 -18.73 -4.84
CA THR A 54 -13.24 -18.58 -5.71
C THR A 54 -12.90 -18.70 -7.19
N SER A 55 -11.69 -18.33 -7.62
CA SER A 55 -11.27 -18.48 -9.02
C SER A 55 -11.09 -19.94 -9.47
N PHE A 56 -10.96 -20.88 -8.53
CA PHE A 56 -10.94 -22.32 -8.80
C PHE A 56 -12.30 -23.02 -8.57
N LYS A 57 -13.37 -22.29 -8.23
CA LYS A 57 -14.70 -22.87 -8.05
C LYS A 57 -15.44 -23.00 -9.39
N PRO A 58 -16.19 -24.08 -9.61
CA PRO A 58 -17.19 -24.13 -10.67
C PRO A 58 -18.22 -23.01 -10.50
N LEU A 59 -18.77 -22.48 -11.59
CA LEU A 59 -19.72 -21.34 -11.56
C LEU A 59 -20.93 -21.61 -10.65
N ALA A 60 -21.40 -22.86 -10.60
CA ALA A 60 -22.50 -23.29 -9.74
C ALA A 60 -22.17 -23.19 -8.24
N ASP A 61 -20.90 -23.38 -7.85
CA ASP A 61 -20.45 -23.39 -6.46
C ASP A 61 -20.13 -21.98 -5.94
N VAL A 62 -19.91 -21.00 -6.82
CA VAL A 62 -19.62 -19.59 -6.47
C VAL A 62 -20.78 -18.97 -5.68
N PHE A 63 -22.02 -19.28 -6.04
CA PHE A 63 -23.24 -18.75 -5.41
C PHE A 63 -23.90 -19.74 -4.44
N SER A 64 -23.20 -20.83 -4.08
CA SER A 64 -23.74 -21.84 -3.16
C SER A 64 -23.80 -21.35 -1.71
N TYR A 65 -24.82 -21.80 -0.96
CA TYR A 65 -24.98 -21.53 0.47
C TYR A 65 -24.88 -22.83 1.28
N PRO A 66 -24.04 -22.92 2.33
CA PRO A 66 -23.15 -21.88 2.84
C PRO A 66 -21.94 -21.61 1.92
N PRO A 67 -21.40 -20.37 1.90
CA PRO A 67 -20.22 -20.03 1.11
C PRO A 67 -19.02 -20.91 1.47
N GLN A 68 -18.42 -21.59 0.49
CA GLN A 68 -17.31 -22.50 0.72
C GLN A 68 -15.97 -21.76 0.68
N PHE A 69 -15.19 -21.78 1.77
CA PHE A 69 -13.85 -21.19 1.80
C PHE A 69 -12.83 -21.98 0.98
N ILE A 70 -13.00 -23.31 0.87
CA ILE A 70 -12.14 -24.21 0.11
C ILE A 70 -13.01 -24.91 -0.94
N PRO A 71 -12.63 -24.89 -2.23
CA PRO A 71 -13.41 -25.52 -3.29
C PRO A 71 -13.44 -27.04 -3.08
N ARG A 72 -14.63 -27.65 -3.13
CA ARG A 72 -14.78 -29.12 -3.08
C ARG A 72 -14.25 -29.80 -4.35
N ASN A 73 -14.54 -29.19 -5.51
CA ASN A 73 -14.11 -29.67 -6.82
C ASN A 73 -13.34 -28.56 -7.52
N PRO A 74 -12.03 -28.38 -7.24
CA PRO A 74 -11.24 -27.34 -7.89
C PRO A 74 -11.18 -27.58 -9.40
N THR A 75 -11.48 -26.54 -10.19
CA THR A 75 -11.44 -26.56 -11.65
C THR A 75 -10.65 -25.38 -12.20
N VAL A 76 -10.08 -25.56 -13.39
CA VAL A 76 -9.40 -24.50 -14.15
C VAL A 76 -10.22 -24.03 -15.36
N GLU A 77 -11.44 -24.55 -15.51
CA GLU A 77 -12.31 -24.27 -16.65
C GLU A 77 -12.57 -22.76 -16.83
N SER A 78 -12.76 -22.03 -15.73
CA SER A 78 -12.93 -20.57 -15.78
C SER A 78 -11.72 -19.86 -16.39
N TYR A 79 -10.51 -20.40 -16.25
CA TYR A 79 -9.32 -19.84 -16.91
C TYR A 79 -9.30 -20.23 -18.38
N THR A 80 -9.47 -21.51 -18.71
CA THR A 80 -9.38 -21.97 -20.11
C THR A 80 -10.41 -21.29 -21.01
N THR A 81 -11.66 -21.22 -20.56
CA THR A 81 -12.76 -20.58 -21.30
C THR A 81 -12.49 -19.09 -21.53
N GLN A 82 -11.89 -18.44 -20.53
CA GLN A 82 -11.65 -17.00 -20.57
C GLN A 82 -10.40 -16.63 -21.37
N PHE A 83 -9.36 -17.47 -21.35
CA PHE A 83 -8.17 -17.32 -22.19
C PHE A 83 -8.44 -17.56 -23.68
N THR A 84 -9.40 -18.43 -24.03
CA THR A 84 -9.90 -18.54 -25.41
C THR A 84 -10.80 -17.39 -25.83
N GLY A 85 -11.31 -16.62 -24.86
CA GLY A 85 -12.16 -15.46 -25.08
C GLY A 85 -11.38 -14.16 -25.31
N LEU A 86 -12.03 -13.03 -25.02
CA LEU A 86 -11.47 -11.69 -25.23
C LEU A 86 -10.52 -11.24 -24.11
N LEU A 87 -10.31 -12.03 -23.05
CA LEU A 87 -9.55 -11.61 -21.88
C LEU A 87 -8.10 -11.28 -22.22
N GLY A 88 -7.45 -12.03 -23.11
CA GLY A 88 -6.08 -11.70 -23.56
C GLY A 88 -6.00 -10.31 -24.21
N ARG A 89 -7.01 -9.94 -25.02
CA ARG A 89 -7.09 -8.61 -25.64
C ARG A 89 -7.39 -7.52 -24.62
N TYR A 90 -8.34 -7.76 -23.71
CA TYR A 90 -8.66 -6.80 -22.66
C TYR A 90 -7.47 -6.55 -21.72
N PHE A 91 -6.78 -7.61 -21.33
CA PHE A 91 -5.55 -7.52 -20.54
C PHE A 91 -4.49 -6.69 -21.26
N LEU A 92 -4.23 -6.98 -22.55
CA LEU A 92 -3.25 -6.24 -23.33
C LEU A 92 -3.63 -4.76 -23.49
N ASN A 93 -4.90 -4.47 -23.78
CA ASN A 93 -5.39 -3.09 -23.86
C ASN A 93 -5.19 -2.35 -22.53
N SER A 94 -5.52 -2.97 -21.40
CA SER A 94 -5.31 -2.37 -20.08
C SER A 94 -3.85 -2.14 -19.76
N VAL A 95 -2.96 -3.07 -20.13
CA VAL A 95 -1.50 -2.92 -19.94
C VAL A 95 -0.98 -1.76 -20.80
N ILE A 96 -1.33 -1.72 -22.09
CA ILE A 96 -0.87 -0.66 -23.01
C ILE A 96 -1.37 0.70 -22.53
N VAL A 97 -2.68 0.84 -22.30
CA VAL A 97 -3.27 2.11 -21.86
C VAL A 97 -2.72 2.52 -20.50
N GLY A 98 -2.67 1.60 -19.53
CA GLY A 98 -2.15 1.88 -18.19
C GLY A 98 -0.70 2.35 -18.19
N LEU A 99 0.18 1.68 -18.95
CA LEU A 99 1.58 2.06 -19.06
C LEU A 99 1.76 3.40 -19.77
N LEU A 100 1.10 3.60 -20.91
CA LEU A 100 1.18 4.85 -21.66
C LEU A 100 0.67 6.02 -20.81
N SER A 101 -0.49 5.86 -20.17
CA SER A 101 -1.04 6.88 -19.27
C SER A 101 -0.10 7.17 -18.09
N ALA A 102 0.49 6.15 -17.46
CA ALA A 102 1.42 6.33 -16.35
C ALA A 102 2.68 7.11 -16.78
N ILE A 103 3.26 6.76 -17.94
CA ILE A 103 4.46 7.43 -18.47
C ILE A 103 4.15 8.88 -18.82
N LEU A 104 3.06 9.12 -19.57
CA LEU A 104 2.68 10.46 -20.00
C LEU A 104 2.30 11.36 -18.81
N ALA A 105 1.48 10.85 -17.89
CA ALA A 105 1.05 11.61 -16.71
C ALA A 105 2.23 11.90 -15.77
N THR A 106 3.11 10.92 -15.52
CA THR A 106 4.30 11.13 -14.67
C THR A 106 5.28 12.08 -15.34
N GLY A 107 5.51 11.94 -16.65
CA GLY A 107 6.39 12.84 -17.41
C GLY A 107 5.89 14.28 -17.40
N ALA A 108 4.62 14.50 -17.75
CA ALA A 108 4.00 15.82 -17.69
C ALA A 108 3.98 16.40 -16.27
N GLY A 109 3.62 15.56 -15.28
CA GLY A 109 3.61 15.93 -13.87
C GLY A 109 4.98 16.31 -13.33
N ALA A 110 6.04 15.58 -13.71
CA ALA A 110 7.41 15.87 -13.32
C ALA A 110 7.90 17.20 -13.90
N LEU A 111 7.59 17.49 -15.18
CA LEU A 111 7.92 18.78 -15.80
C LEU A 111 7.19 19.94 -15.11
N ALA A 112 5.89 19.79 -14.85
CA ALA A 112 5.10 20.79 -14.13
C ALA A 112 5.62 21.02 -12.70
N ALA A 113 5.91 19.94 -11.97
CA ALA A 113 6.46 19.99 -10.61
C ALA A 113 7.85 20.63 -10.58
N TYR A 114 8.71 20.35 -11.57
CA TYR A 114 10.02 20.98 -11.69
C TYR A 114 9.90 22.50 -11.89
N GLY A 115 9.04 22.93 -12.81
CA GLY A 115 8.77 24.36 -13.04
C GLY A 115 8.29 25.07 -11.77
N LEU A 116 7.35 24.45 -11.06
CA LEU A 116 6.72 25.02 -9.88
C LEU A 116 7.61 25.01 -8.62
N SER A 117 8.53 24.04 -8.52
CA SER A 117 9.45 23.92 -7.38
C SER A 117 10.70 24.77 -7.55
N ARG A 118 11.24 24.89 -8.77
CA ARG A 118 12.52 25.57 -9.02
C ARG A 118 12.38 27.06 -9.31
N TYR A 119 11.31 27.48 -9.98
CA TYR A 119 11.10 28.89 -10.32
C TYR A 119 10.14 29.58 -9.35
N ARG A 120 10.39 30.86 -9.08
CA ARG A 120 9.49 31.72 -8.29
C ARG A 120 8.40 32.27 -9.21
N LEU A 121 7.42 31.44 -9.51
CA LEU A 121 6.28 31.80 -10.37
C LEU A 121 5.27 32.67 -9.60
N PRO A 122 4.89 33.85 -10.14
CA PRO A 122 3.76 34.60 -9.59
C PRO A 122 2.48 33.77 -9.75
N GLY A 123 1.68 33.64 -8.68
CA GLY A 123 0.46 32.83 -8.69
C GLY A 123 0.64 31.33 -8.41
N ARG A 124 1.84 30.87 -8.02
CA ARG A 124 2.12 29.46 -7.67
C ARG A 124 1.08 28.84 -6.72
N ASN A 125 0.65 29.56 -5.70
CA ASN A 125 -0.33 29.04 -4.73
C ASN A 125 -1.70 28.81 -5.36
N ALA A 126 -2.14 29.70 -6.28
CA ALA A 126 -3.40 29.51 -6.99
C ALA A 126 -3.35 28.28 -7.90
N ILE A 127 -2.22 28.06 -8.59
CA ILE A 127 -2.00 26.87 -9.42
C ILE A 127 -2.05 25.59 -8.56
N LEU A 128 -1.39 25.59 -7.40
CA LEU A 128 -1.44 24.45 -6.47
C LEU A 128 -2.86 24.20 -5.94
N MET A 129 -3.56 25.25 -5.55
CA MET A 129 -4.96 25.15 -5.09
C MET A 129 -5.87 24.60 -6.18
N PHE A 130 -5.68 25.01 -7.45
CA PHE A 130 -6.43 24.47 -8.57
C PHE A 130 -6.21 22.96 -8.76
N PHE A 131 -4.96 22.47 -8.68
CA PHE A 131 -4.68 21.04 -8.74
C PHE A 131 -5.31 20.28 -7.57
N MET A 132 -5.20 20.79 -6.35
CA MET A 132 -5.81 20.17 -5.16
C MET A 132 -7.33 20.12 -5.27
N ALA A 133 -7.96 21.20 -5.73
CA ALA A 133 -9.41 21.26 -5.94
C ALA A 133 -9.88 20.27 -7.02
N SER A 134 -9.13 20.14 -8.10
CA SER A 134 -9.41 19.18 -9.18
C SER A 134 -9.35 17.72 -8.67
N LEU A 135 -8.42 17.40 -7.78
CA LEU A 135 -8.31 16.07 -7.16
C LEU A 135 -9.44 15.75 -6.19
N ALA A 136 -10.07 16.77 -5.61
CA ALA A 136 -11.22 16.59 -4.71
C ALA A 136 -12.54 16.35 -5.47
N PHE A 137 -12.56 16.52 -6.80
CA PHE A 137 -13.78 16.33 -7.58
C PHE A 137 -14.21 14.85 -7.59
N PRO A 138 -15.46 14.53 -7.23
CA PRO A 138 -15.92 13.16 -7.17
C PRO A 138 -16.11 12.57 -8.57
N ILE A 139 -15.30 11.56 -8.90
CA ILE A 139 -15.32 10.85 -10.18
C ILE A 139 -16.73 10.37 -10.62
N PRO A 140 -17.62 9.87 -9.73
CA PRO A 140 -18.96 9.44 -10.12
C PRO A 140 -19.81 10.52 -10.80
N LEU A 141 -19.62 11.81 -10.45
CA LEU A 141 -20.35 12.91 -11.09
C LEU A 141 -19.98 13.05 -12.58
N LEU A 142 -18.73 12.74 -12.94
CA LEU A 142 -18.29 12.77 -14.34
C LEU A 142 -18.94 11.65 -15.16
N MET A 143 -19.21 10.50 -14.54
CA MET A 143 -19.82 9.37 -15.24
C MET A 143 -21.24 9.68 -15.70
N ILE A 144 -22.04 10.41 -14.90
CA ILE A 144 -23.41 10.79 -15.26
C ILE A 144 -23.41 11.65 -16.53
N SER A 145 -22.54 12.66 -16.59
CA SER A 145 -22.44 13.54 -17.76
C SER A 145 -21.97 12.79 -19.01
N MET A 146 -21.07 11.82 -18.89
CA MET A 146 -20.54 11.06 -20.02
C MET A 146 -21.53 10.05 -20.61
N TYR A 147 -22.51 9.60 -19.82
CA TYR A 147 -23.54 8.65 -20.25
C TYR A 147 -24.77 9.32 -20.88
N LEU A 148 -25.00 10.61 -20.60
CA LEU A 148 -26.13 11.39 -21.13
C LEU A 148 -25.83 12.05 -22.49
N MET A 149 -24.55 12.10 -22.90
CA MET A 149 -24.11 12.49 -24.24
C MET A 149 -23.98 11.27 -25.15
#